data_AF-A0A7J4ZS18-F1
#
_entry.id   AF-A0A7J4ZS18-F1
#
_cell.length_a   1.000
_cell.length_b   1.000
_cell.length_c   1.000
_cell.angle_alpha   90.00
_cell.angle_beta   90.00
_cell.angle_gamma   90.00
#
_symmetry.space_group_name_H-M   'P 1'
#
loop_
_entity.id
_entity.type
_entity.pdbx_description
1 polymer ?
#
loop_
_entity_poly.entity_id
_entity_poly.type
_entity_poly.pdbx_seq_one_letter_code
_entity_poly.pdbx_strand_id
1 'polypeptide(L)'
;MIYVAIGSVAVALLAGTACAAPEIIPMKNGVTFRHKAHMLATHTCRPCHEAGPGKIEGFGKEWAHKNCKGCHGEQNAGPYHCAGCHVKVYDQEGPKGR
;
A
#
# COMPACT_ATOMS: atom_id res chain seq x y z
N MET A 1 -20.73 -37.23 -44.67
CA MET A 1 -21.00 -35.81 -44.46
C MET A 1 -21.78 -35.65 -43.16
N ILE A 2 -21.12 -35.52 -42.01
CA ILE A 2 -21.76 -35.16 -40.74
C ILE A 2 -20.87 -34.13 -40.06
N TYR A 3 -21.53 -33.06 -39.60
CA TYR A 3 -21.02 -31.73 -39.33
C TYR A 3 -19.99 -31.66 -38.20
N VAL A 4 -18.98 -30.83 -38.44
CA VAL A 4 -18.03 -30.29 -37.47
C VAL A 4 -18.78 -29.41 -36.47
N ALA A 5 -18.84 -29.82 -35.20
CA ALA A 5 -19.28 -28.95 -34.10
C ALA A 5 -18.04 -28.32 -33.44
N ILE A 6 -17.56 -27.21 -33.99
CA ILE A 6 -16.57 -26.34 -33.32
C ILE A 6 -17.33 -25.63 -32.19
N GLY A 7 -17.26 -26.20 -30.99
CA GLY A 7 -17.74 -25.54 -29.77
C GLY A 7 -16.76 -24.42 -29.39
N SER A 8 -17.11 -23.18 -29.71
CA SER A 8 -16.36 -21.98 -29.31
C SER A 8 -16.41 -21.82 -27.79
N VAL A 9 -15.33 -22.19 -27.10
CA VAL A 9 -15.13 -21.83 -25.69
C VAL A 9 -14.79 -20.35 -25.63
N ALA A 10 -15.78 -19.52 -25.30
CA ALA A 10 -15.57 -18.12 -24.98
C ALA A 10 -14.82 -18.02 -23.65
N VAL A 11 -13.51 -17.78 -23.72
CA VAL A 11 -12.69 -17.45 -22.56
C VAL A 11 -13.09 -16.05 -22.10
N ALA A 12 -13.91 -15.98 -21.05
CA ALA A 12 -14.23 -14.74 -20.38
C ALA A 12 -12.97 -14.24 -19.64
N LEU A 13 -12.29 -13.25 -20.23
CA LEU A 13 -11.27 -12.47 -19.56
C LEU A 13 -11.95 -11.68 -18.43
N LEU A 14 -11.88 -12.18 -17.19
CA LEU A 14 -12.09 -11.32 -16.03
C LEU A 14 -10.91 -10.34 -15.99
N ALA A 15 -11.11 -9.15 -16.56
CA ALA A 15 -10.26 -8.00 -16.33
C ALA A 15 -10.36 -7.64 -14.84
N GLY A 16 -9.46 -8.19 -14.03
CA GLY A 16 -9.33 -7.84 -12.63
C GLY A 16 -9.14 -6.33 -12.52
N THR A 17 -10.07 -5.66 -11.85
CA THR A 17 -9.95 -4.25 -11.51
C THR A 17 -8.71 -4.09 -10.64
N ALA A 18 -7.60 -3.67 -11.26
CA ALA A 18 -6.42 -3.23 -10.53
C ALA A 18 -6.87 -2.09 -9.60
N CYS A 19 -6.75 -2.31 -8.28
CA CYS A 19 -7.12 -1.32 -7.29
C CYS A 19 -6.40 0.00 -7.60
N ALA A 20 -7.15 1.03 -8.00
CA ALA A 20 -6.65 2.37 -8.29
C ALA A 20 -6.31 3.13 -6.99
N ALA A 21 -5.53 2.50 -6.11
CA ALA A 21 -5.11 3.13 -4.88
C ALA A 21 -4.03 4.18 -5.18
N PRO A 22 -4.06 5.35 -4.52
CA PRO A 22 -3.03 6.37 -4.69
C PRO A 22 -1.67 5.78 -4.36
N GLU A 23 -0.68 5.94 -5.24
CA GLU A 23 0.66 5.40 -5.03
C GLU A 23 1.40 6.12 -3.90
N ILE A 24 1.09 7.41 -3.73
CA ILE A 24 1.66 8.31 -2.74
C ILE A 24 0.52 9.07 -2.07
N ILE A 25 0.50 9.05 -0.73
CA ILE A 25 -0.52 9.68 0.09
C ILE A 25 0.16 10.73 0.97
N PRO A 26 -0.05 12.03 0.74
CA PRO A 26 0.40 13.06 1.66
C PRO A 26 -0.43 12.97 2.96
N MET A 27 0.25 12.99 4.09
CA MET A 27 -0.36 12.98 5.41
C MET A 27 -0.05 14.29 6.15
N LYS A 28 -0.74 14.51 7.27
CA LYS A 28 -0.51 15.69 8.12
C LYS A 28 0.92 15.68 8.68
N ASN A 29 1.41 16.85 9.07
CA ASN A 29 2.71 17.03 9.74
C ASN A 29 3.92 16.56 8.91
N GLY A 30 3.89 16.75 7.58
CA GLY A 30 5.03 16.49 6.69
C GLY A 30 5.30 15.01 6.40
N VAL A 31 4.43 14.10 6.85
CA VAL A 31 4.58 12.68 6.54
C VAL A 31 4.02 12.44 5.13
N THR A 32 4.77 11.72 4.30
CA THR A 32 4.22 11.18 3.06
C THR A 32 4.33 9.66 3.09
N PHE A 33 3.27 8.99 2.67
CA PHE A 33 3.15 7.56 2.71
C PHE A 33 3.16 6.99 1.29
N ARG A 34 4.16 6.15 0.98
CA ARG A 34 4.28 5.47 -0.31
C ARG A 34 3.47 4.19 -0.29
N HIS A 35 2.16 4.29 -0.49
CA HIS A 35 1.25 3.16 -0.42
C HIS A 35 1.65 2.02 -1.38
N LYS A 36 2.05 2.34 -2.63
CA LYS A 36 2.51 1.33 -3.59
C LYS A 36 3.77 0.59 -3.12
N ALA A 37 4.73 1.29 -2.52
CA ALA A 37 5.94 0.67 -1.98
C ALA A 37 5.59 -0.32 -0.85
N HIS A 38 4.62 0.02 0.00
CA HIS A 38 4.16 -0.88 1.06
C HIS A 38 3.43 -2.10 0.47
N MET A 39 2.56 -1.91 -0.52
CA MET A 39 1.90 -3.04 -1.21
C MET A 39 2.91 -4.03 -1.81
N LEU A 40 3.98 -3.51 -2.41
CA LEU A 40 5.06 -4.33 -2.97
C LEU A 40 5.90 -5.02 -1.89
N ALA A 41 6.13 -4.37 -0.76
CA ALA A 41 6.93 -4.94 0.34
C ALA A 41 6.15 -5.99 1.15
N THR A 42 4.84 -5.78 1.37
CA THR A 42 4.02 -6.68 2.19
C THR A 42 3.38 -7.80 1.38
N HIS A 43 3.24 -7.64 0.06
CA HIS A 43 2.49 -8.54 -0.83
C HIS A 43 1.04 -8.82 -0.38
N THR A 44 0.51 -8.06 0.57
CA THR A 44 -0.84 -8.22 1.11
C THR A 44 -1.39 -6.91 1.69
N CYS A 45 -2.70 -6.73 1.60
CA CYS A 45 -3.40 -5.56 2.14
C CYS A 45 -3.70 -5.69 3.65
N ARG A 46 -3.78 -6.94 4.14
CA ARG A 46 -4.27 -7.29 5.48
C ARG A 46 -3.53 -6.63 6.65
N PRO A 47 -2.19 -6.44 6.62
CA PRO A 47 -1.46 -5.83 7.74
C PRO A 47 -1.86 -4.38 8.04
N CYS A 48 -2.55 -3.71 7.11
CA CYS A 48 -3.06 -2.35 7.30
C CYS A 48 -4.60 -2.32 7.22
N HIS A 49 -5.19 -3.18 6.40
CA HIS A 49 -6.61 -3.24 6.12
C HIS A 49 -7.21 -4.57 6.61
N GLU A 50 -7.45 -4.68 7.91
CA GLU A 50 -7.99 -5.91 8.52
C GLU A 50 -9.39 -6.24 8.00
N ALA A 51 -10.26 -5.23 7.83
CA ALA A 51 -11.62 -5.37 7.30
C ALA A 51 -11.70 -5.32 5.75
N GLY A 52 -10.54 -5.33 5.08
CA GLY A 52 -10.44 -5.16 3.63
C GLY A 52 -10.12 -3.72 3.19
N PRO A 53 -9.70 -3.53 1.92
CA PRO A 53 -9.23 -2.24 1.42
C PRO A 53 -10.28 -1.15 1.56
N GLY A 54 -9.90 0.02 2.07
CA GLY A 54 -10.83 1.11 2.32
C GLY A 54 -10.26 2.13 3.30
N LYS A 55 -11.12 2.98 3.87
CA LYS A 55 -10.68 3.85 4.97
C LYS A 55 -10.41 2.99 6.20
N ILE A 56 -9.25 3.20 6.84
CA ILE A 56 -8.92 2.55 8.11
C ILE A 56 -9.70 3.27 9.21
N GLU A 57 -10.55 2.53 9.92
CA GLU A 57 -11.29 3.06 11.06
C GLU A 57 -10.33 3.45 12.19
N GLY A 58 -10.55 4.61 12.81
CA GLY A 58 -9.67 5.12 13.86
C GLY A 58 -8.28 5.54 13.36
N PHE A 59 -8.07 5.69 12.05
CA PHE A 59 -6.80 6.17 11.52
C PHE A 59 -6.47 7.56 12.07
N GLY A 60 -5.31 7.68 12.70
CA GLY A 60 -4.87 8.86 13.42
C GLY A 60 -3.44 8.70 13.93
N LYS A 61 -2.98 9.65 14.74
CA LYS A 61 -1.61 9.66 15.28
C LYS A 61 -1.28 8.37 16.04
N GLU A 62 -2.16 7.95 16.94
CA GLU A 62 -1.96 6.79 17.80
C GLU A 62 -1.92 5.50 16.97
N TRP A 63 -2.83 5.37 16.01
CA TRP A 63 -2.84 4.24 15.07
C TRP A 63 -1.57 4.19 14.22
N ALA A 64 -1.14 5.33 13.68
CA ALA A 64 0.06 5.41 12.84
C ALA A 64 1.35 5.14 13.63
N HIS A 65 1.49 5.71 14.83
CA HIS A 65 2.64 5.43 15.70
C HIS A 65 2.66 3.99 16.24
N LYS A 66 1.51 3.34 16.33
CA LYS A 66 1.45 1.91 16.66
C LYS A 66 1.82 1.05 15.45
N ASN A 67 1.14 1.24 14.32
CA ASN A 67 1.23 0.30 13.19
C ASN A 67 2.39 0.62 12.24
N CYS A 68 2.58 1.90 11.85
CA CYS A 68 3.68 2.27 10.94
C CYS A 68 5.03 2.13 11.65
N LYS A 69 5.20 2.81 12.79
CA LYS A 69 6.45 2.73 13.57
C LYS A 69 6.67 1.32 14.15
N GLY A 70 5.61 0.64 14.61
CA GLY A 70 5.72 -0.72 15.13
C GLY A 70 6.25 -1.69 14.08
N CYS A 71 5.63 -1.76 12.90
CA CYS A 71 6.09 -2.60 11.81
C CYS A 71 7.54 -2.26 11.41
N HIS A 72 7.90 -0.99 11.25
CA HIS A 72 9.28 -0.61 10.89
C HIS A 72 10.30 -0.98 11.98
N GLY A 73 9.94 -0.89 13.25
CA GLY A 73 10.78 -1.30 14.36
C GLY A 73 10.95 -2.82 14.44
N GLU A 74 9.86 -3.56 14.25
CA GLU A 74 9.87 -5.04 14.27
C GLU A 74 10.63 -5.62 13.07
N GLN A 75 10.43 -5.06 11.88
CA GLN A 75 11.07 -5.52 10.64
C GLN A 75 12.49 -4.95 10.46
N ASN A 76 12.91 -4.02 11.32
CA ASN A 76 14.15 -3.24 11.16
C ASN A 76 14.27 -2.63 9.74
N ALA A 77 13.15 -2.23 9.15
CA ALA A 77 13.06 -1.75 7.78
C ALA A 77 12.16 -0.52 7.74
N GLY A 78 12.66 0.57 7.17
CA GLY A 78 11.95 1.86 7.13
C GLY A 78 12.13 2.70 8.40
N PRO A 79 11.62 3.95 8.41
CA PRO A 79 11.82 4.88 9.51
C PRO A 79 10.93 4.56 10.73
N TYR A 80 11.53 4.42 11.91
CA TYR A 80 10.81 4.27 13.19
C TYR A 80 11.13 5.40 14.20
N HIS A 81 11.90 6.40 13.78
CA HIS A 81 12.20 7.62 14.54
C HIS A 81 11.43 8.83 13.99
N CYS A 82 11.15 9.82 14.84
CA CYS A 82 10.31 10.97 14.49
C CYS A 82 10.72 11.67 13.19
N ALA A 83 12.01 12.01 13.06
CA ALA A 83 12.55 12.72 11.90
C ALA A 83 12.65 11.85 10.64
N GLY A 84 12.53 10.53 10.75
CA GLY A 84 12.50 9.63 9.60
C GLY A 84 11.16 9.64 8.87
N CYS A 85 10.07 9.97 9.57
CA CYS A 85 8.72 10.06 8.99
C CYS A 85 8.28 11.52 8.78
N HIS A 86 8.54 12.40 9.76
CA HIS A 86 8.07 13.79 9.77
C HIS A 86 9.12 14.73 9.15
N VAL A 87 9.25 14.68 7.83
CA VAL A 87 10.21 15.49 7.07
C VAL A 87 9.55 16.71 6.43
N LYS A 88 10.30 17.82 6.33
CA LYS A 88 9.81 19.06 5.72
C LYS A 88 9.93 19.06 4.18
N VAL A 89 10.75 18.17 3.61
CA VAL A 89 10.97 18.02 2.17
C VAL A 89 10.94 16.53 1.85
N TYR A 90 10.17 16.14 0.85
CA TYR A 90 9.96 14.74 0.47
C TYR A 90 10.36 14.55 -0.99
N ASP A 91 11.47 13.87 -1.25
CA ASP A 91 11.84 13.40 -2.58
C ASP A 91 11.45 11.94 -2.77
N GLN A 92 11.31 11.53 -4.03
CA GLN A 92 10.80 10.22 -4.48
C GLN A 92 11.65 9.01 -4.00
N GLU A 93 12.81 9.28 -3.40
CA GLU A 93 13.85 8.32 -3.04
C GLU A 93 13.91 8.01 -1.53
N GLY A 94 13.09 8.69 -0.71
CA GLY A 94 13.16 8.62 0.76
C GLY A 94 13.95 9.80 1.34
N PRO A 95 13.97 10.00 2.68
CA PRO A 95 14.59 11.18 3.26
C PRO A 95 16.08 11.25 2.92
N LYS A 96 16.49 12.21 2.08
CA LYS A 96 17.91 12.51 1.90
C LYS A 96 18.50 12.89 3.26
N GLY A 97 19.54 12.14 3.62
CA GLY A 97 20.23 12.25 4.91
C GLY A 97 20.67 13.68 5.20
N ARG A 98 20.84 13.96 6.49
CA ARG A 98 21.68 15.07 6.93
C ARG A 98 23.13 14.78 6.56
#